data_AF-A0A3S4H2G6-F1
#
_entry.id   AF-A0A3S4H2G6-F1
#
_cell.length_a   1.000
_cell.length_b   1.000
_cell.length_c   1.000
_cell.angle_alpha   90.00
_cell.angle_beta   90.00
_cell.angle_gamma   90.00
#
_symmetry.space_group_name_H-M   'P 1'
#
loop_
_entity.id
_entity.type
_entity.pdbx_description
1 polymer ?
#
loop_
_entity_poly.entity_id
_entity_poly.type
_entity_poly.pdbx_seq_one_letter_code
_entity_poly.pdbx_strand_id
1 'polypeptide(L)'
;MLTPAGDNVLFRAGNPPAIVADSAASLLAFARSGAGVALLPAWLVQEDIAAGSLTRLLPDHRFPTQGIYALYPNTRHVSEKVRTFIDFLQSRIEAGAAR
;
A
#
# COMPACT_ATOMS: atom_id res chain seq x y z
N MET A 1 -3.58 -7.76 -11.83
CA MET A 1 -2.86 -8.68 -10.93
C MET A 1 -1.97 -9.52 -11.81
N LEU A 2 -0.69 -9.64 -11.48
CA LEU A 2 0.22 -10.56 -12.14
C LEU A 2 0.02 -11.95 -11.54
N THR A 3 -0.24 -12.94 -12.40
CA THR A 3 -0.30 -14.35 -12.00
C THR A 3 1.11 -14.93 -11.83
N PRO A 4 1.25 -16.12 -11.23
CA PRO A 4 2.54 -16.82 -11.18
C PRO A 4 3.15 -17.09 -12.57
N ALA A 5 2.31 -17.16 -13.62
CA ALA A 5 2.75 -17.34 -15.01
C ALA A 5 3.21 -16.05 -15.69
N GLY A 6 3.10 -14.89 -15.02
CA GLY A 6 3.46 -13.58 -15.58
C GLY A 6 2.33 -12.91 -16.37
N ASP A 7 1.12 -13.49 -16.37
CA ASP A 7 -0.02 -12.90 -17.07
C ASP A 7 -0.67 -11.80 -16.23
N ASN A 8 -1.11 -10.73 -16.92
CA ASN A 8 -1.93 -9.71 -16.29
C ASN A 8 -3.41 -10.12 -16.34
N VAL A 9 -3.97 -10.44 -15.19
CA VAL A 9 -5.40 -10.73 -15.03
C VAL A 9 -6.11 -9.63 -14.23
N LEU A 10 -7.34 -9.32 -14.63
CA LEU A 10 -8.23 -8.49 -13.83
C LEU A 10 -8.68 -9.30 -12.61
N PHE A 11 -8.41 -8.78 -11.42
CA PHE A 11 -8.99 -9.34 -10.20
C PHE A 11 -10.41 -8.81 -10.06
N ARG A 12 -11.39 -9.72 -10.07
CA ARG A 12 -12.80 -9.39 -9.84
C ARG A 12 -13.32 -10.18 -8.65
N ALA A 13 -13.76 -9.48 -7.62
CA ALA A 13 -14.56 -10.10 -6.57
C ALA A 13 -15.93 -10.44 -7.16
N GLY A 14 -16.32 -11.73 -7.12
CA GLY A 14 -17.60 -12.19 -7.68
C GLY A 14 -18.82 -11.69 -6.89
N ASN A 15 -18.64 -11.37 -5.62
CA ASN A 15 -19.67 -10.89 -4.70
C ASN A 15 -19.38 -9.44 -4.28
N PRO A 16 -20.42 -8.66 -3.93
CA PRO A 16 -20.22 -7.34 -3.34
C PRO A 16 -19.45 -7.45 -2.02
N PRO A 17 -18.64 -6.43 -1.68
CA PRO A 17 -17.94 -6.40 -0.40
C PRO A 17 -18.96 -6.32 0.75
N ALA A 18 -18.73 -7.10 1.81
CA ALA A 18 -19.54 -7.04 3.02
C ALA A 18 -19.33 -5.72 3.81
N ILE A 19 -18.13 -5.15 3.72
CA ILE A 19 -17.73 -3.91 4.39
C ILE A 19 -16.99 -3.04 3.37
N VAL A 20 -17.29 -1.74 3.35
CA VAL A 20 -16.60 -0.73 2.55
C VAL A 20 -16.06 0.34 3.49
N ALA A 21 -14.80 0.73 3.30
CA ALA A 21 -14.18 1.83 4.02
C ALA A 21 -13.26 2.61 3.08
N ASP A 22 -13.08 3.89 3.37
CA ASP A 22 -12.24 4.83 2.61
C ASP A 22 -10.83 5.02 3.22
N SER A 23 -10.52 4.27 4.29
CA SER A 23 -9.22 4.31 4.95
C SER A 23 -8.62 2.90 5.09
N ALA A 24 -7.30 2.80 4.86
CA ALA A 24 -6.57 1.55 5.02
C ALA A 24 -6.52 1.10 6.50
N ALA A 25 -6.49 2.04 7.44
CA ALA A 25 -6.49 1.74 8.87
C ALA A 25 -7.80 1.08 9.33
N SER A 26 -8.95 1.55 8.83
CA SER A 26 -10.25 0.92 9.12
C SER A 26 -10.31 -0.50 8.54
N LEU A 27 -9.87 -0.68 7.29
CA LEU A 27 -9.80 -2.02 6.66
C LEU A 27 -8.89 -2.97 7.43
N LEU A 28 -7.75 -2.50 7.94
CA LEU A 28 -6.86 -3.29 8.79
C LEU A 28 -7.55 -3.72 10.09
N ALA A 29 -8.27 -2.81 10.76
CA ALA A 29 -9.01 -3.14 11.97
C ALA A 29 -10.05 -4.25 11.73
N PHE A 30 -10.78 -4.18 10.60
CA PHE A 30 -11.72 -5.23 10.20
C PHE A 30 -11.03 -6.57 9.87
N ALA A 31 -9.88 -6.53 9.20
CA ALA A 31 -9.11 -7.75 8.93
C ALA A 31 -8.62 -8.40 10.22
N ARG A 32 -8.09 -7.61 11.17
CA ARG A 32 -7.66 -8.07 12.50
C ARG A 32 -8.82 -8.65 13.33
N SER A 33 -10.04 -8.15 13.15
CA SER A 33 -11.23 -8.67 13.82
C SER A 33 -11.81 -9.92 13.14
N GLY A 34 -11.19 -10.44 12.07
CA GLY A 34 -11.67 -11.60 11.34
C GLY A 34 -12.89 -11.33 10.46
N ALA A 35 -13.17 -10.07 10.11
CA ALA A 35 -14.32 -9.71 9.28
C ALA A 35 -14.16 -10.08 7.79
N GLY A 36 -12.97 -10.55 7.39
CA GLY A 36 -12.70 -11.03 6.04
C GLY A 36 -11.27 -10.73 5.57
N VAL A 37 -11.12 -10.58 4.27
CA VAL A 37 -9.83 -10.35 3.58
C VAL A 37 -9.76 -8.91 3.07
N ALA A 38 -8.59 -8.29 3.16
CA ALA A 38 -8.36 -6.93 2.69
C ALA A 38 -7.07 -6.83 1.86
N LEU A 39 -7.09 -6.00 0.82
CA LEU A 39 -5.89 -5.62 0.08
C LEU A 39 -5.30 -4.37 0.72
N LEU A 40 -4.14 -4.53 1.37
CA LEU A 40 -3.51 -3.46 2.16
C LEU A 40 -2.05 -3.26 1.73
N PRO A 41 -1.48 -2.04 1.89
CA PRO A 41 -0.06 -1.81 1.67
C PRO A 41 0.81 -2.68 2.59
N ALA A 42 1.89 -3.25 2.06
CA ALA A 42 2.75 -4.17 2.80
C ALA A 42 3.34 -3.56 4.08
N TRP A 43 3.79 -2.30 4.02
CA TRP A 43 4.35 -1.56 5.16
C TRP A 43 3.36 -1.41 6.33
N LEU A 44 2.05 -1.45 6.05
CA LEU A 44 1.03 -1.27 7.08
C LEU A 44 0.77 -2.55 7.87
N VAL A 45 1.01 -3.73 7.26
CA VAL A 45 0.64 -5.04 7.80
C VAL A 45 1.86 -5.90 8.17
N GLN A 46 3.07 -5.38 8.00
CA GLN A 46 4.30 -6.14 8.19
C GLN A 46 4.43 -6.71 9.61
N GLU A 47 4.09 -5.91 10.63
CA GLU A 47 4.12 -6.36 12.04
C GLU A 47 3.07 -7.42 12.32
N ASP A 48 1.85 -7.28 11.77
CA ASP A 48 0.79 -8.27 11.93
C ASP A 48 1.12 -9.62 11.29
N ILE A 49 1.74 -9.58 10.11
CA ILE A 49 2.19 -10.79 9.43
C ILE A 49 3.32 -11.45 10.22
N ALA A 50 4.28 -10.66 10.73
CA ALA A 50 5.37 -11.18 11.56
C ALA A 50 4.86 -11.79 12.88
N ALA A 51 3.83 -11.19 13.48
CA ALA A 51 3.18 -11.69 14.69
C ALA A 51 2.23 -12.88 14.43
N GLY A 52 1.93 -13.20 13.17
CA GLY A 52 0.97 -14.23 12.78
C GLY A 52 -0.50 -13.86 13.01
N SER A 53 -0.80 -12.61 13.36
CA SER A 53 -2.19 -12.12 13.48
C SER A 53 -2.86 -11.95 12.12
N LEU A 54 -2.08 -11.73 11.07
CA LEU A 54 -2.53 -11.73 9.68
C LEU A 54 -1.72 -12.73 8.84
N THR A 55 -2.38 -13.32 7.83
CA THR A 55 -1.74 -14.25 6.89
C THR A 55 -1.91 -13.77 5.46
N ARG A 56 -0.84 -13.84 4.67
CA ARG A 56 -0.86 -13.50 3.25
C ARG A 56 -1.48 -14.64 2.43
N LEU A 57 -2.59 -14.37 1.75
CA LEU A 57 -3.36 -15.40 1.03
C LEU A 57 -2.88 -15.71 -0.39
N LEU A 58 -2.30 -14.74 -1.10
CA LEU A 58 -1.85 -14.88 -2.49
C LEU A 58 -0.36 -14.55 -2.63
N PRO A 59 0.55 -15.40 -2.13
CA PRO A 59 1.98 -15.13 -2.10
C PRO A 59 2.61 -15.04 -3.50
N ASP A 60 2.11 -15.80 -4.46
CA ASP A 60 2.68 -15.89 -5.81
C ASP A 60 2.07 -14.87 -6.79
N HIS A 61 1.09 -14.11 -6.33
CA HIS A 61 0.48 -13.05 -7.12
C HIS A 61 1.09 -11.70 -6.74
N ARG A 62 1.12 -10.78 -7.71
CA ARG A 62 1.52 -9.39 -7.47
C ARG A 62 0.40 -8.44 -7.89
N PHE A 63 0.03 -7.56 -6.99
CA PHE A 63 -0.84 -6.43 -7.33
C PHE A 63 0.02 -5.30 -7.93
N PRO A 64 -0.57 -4.45 -8.79
CA PRO A 64 0.15 -3.32 -9.37
C PRO A 64 0.79 -2.46 -8.28
N THR A 65 2.06 -2.11 -8.46
CA THR A 65 2.76 -1.23 -7.54
C THR A 65 2.16 0.17 -7.62
N GLN A 66 1.81 0.74 -6.47
CA GLN A 66 1.35 2.12 -6.37
C GLN A 66 2.52 2.99 -5.91
N GLY A 67 2.82 4.04 -6.69
CA GLY A 67 3.83 5.02 -6.32
C GLY A 67 3.34 5.98 -5.23
N ILE A 68 4.26 6.47 -4.40
CA ILE A 68 4.04 7.59 -3.49
C ILE A 68 4.58 8.84 -4.18
N TYR A 69 3.78 9.89 -4.25
CA TYR A 69 4.11 11.12 -4.98
C TYR A 69 4.05 12.34 -4.05
N ALA A 70 5.06 13.20 -4.12
CA ALA A 70 4.99 14.53 -3.53
C ALA A 70 4.33 15.48 -4.53
N LEU A 71 3.12 15.94 -4.22
CA LEU A 71 2.37 16.87 -5.06
C LEU A 71 2.54 18.30 -4.52
N TYR A 72 2.91 19.22 -5.40
CA TYR A 72 3.03 20.65 -5.10
C TYR A 72 2.56 21.48 -6.29
N PRO A 73 2.09 22.73 -6.07
CA PRO A 73 1.64 23.59 -7.15
C PRO A 73 2.74 23.82 -8.20
N ASN A 74 2.36 23.79 -9.48
CA ASN A 74 3.27 24.09 -10.57
C ASN A 74 3.50 25.61 -10.67
N THR A 75 4.42 26.13 -9.85
CA THR A 75 4.81 27.54 -9.85
C THR A 75 6.13 27.73 -10.57
N ARG A 76 6.32 28.91 -11.20
CA ARG A 76 7.60 29.28 -11.86
C ARG A 76 8.81 29.16 -10.94
N HIS A 77 8.62 29.38 -9.64
CA HIS A 77 9.64 29.20 -8.62
C HIS A 77 9.06 28.33 -7.50
N VAL A 78 9.64 27.14 -7.31
CA VAL A 78 9.42 26.33 -6.12
C VAL A 78 10.26 26.91 -5.00
N SER A 79 9.65 27.20 -3.84
CA SER A 79 10.38 27.71 -2.68
C SER A 79 11.47 26.74 -2.25
N GLU A 80 12.65 27.25 -1.87
CA GLU A 80 13.74 26.43 -1.33
C GLU A 80 13.28 25.56 -0.16
N LYS A 81 12.37 26.07 0.70
CA LYS A 81 11.82 25.29 1.81
C LYS A 81 11.10 24.02 1.34
N VAL A 82 10.38 24.09 0.22
CA VAL A 82 9.68 22.92 -0.36
C VAL A 82 10.69 21.95 -0.96
N ARG A 83 11.70 22.44 -1.68
CA ARG A 83 12.76 21.60 -2.25
C ARG A 83 13.53 20.86 -1.16
N THR A 84 14.02 21.57 -0.15
CA THR A 84 14.74 20.97 0.98
C THR A 84 13.89 19.95 1.73
N PHE A 85 12.57 20.18 1.84
CA PHE A 85 11.67 19.19 2.44
C PHE A 85 11.47 17.93 1.58
N ILE A 86 11.36 18.09 0.25
CA ILE A 86 11.31 16.95 -0.68
C ILE A 86 12.60 16.14 -0.61
N ASP A 87 13.76 16.80 -0.62
CA ASP A 87 15.07 16.15 -0.50
C ASP A 87 15.19 15.38 0.83
N PHE A 88 14.71 16.00 1.92
CA PHE A 88 14.62 15.33 3.22
C PHE A 88 13.72 14.08 3.17
N LEU A 89 12.53 14.17 2.56
CA LEU A 89 11.62 13.03 2.44
C LEU A 89 12.23 11.90 1.60
N GLN A 90 12.89 12.20 0.48
CA GLN A 90 13.56 11.20 -0.35
C GLN A 90 14.61 10.43 0.46
N SER A 91 15.48 11.15 1.17
CA SER A 91 16.52 10.53 2.02
C SER A 91 15.96 9.58 3.09
N ARG A 92 14.77 9.87 3.62
CA ARG A 92 14.10 9.07 4.66
C ARG A 92 13.33 7.88 4.10
N ILE A 93 12.68 8.06 2.95
CA ILE A 93 11.87 7.01 2.30
C ILE A 93 12.77 5.97 1.64
N GLU A 94 13.87 6.38 0.98
CA GLU A 94 14.84 5.44 0.41
C GLU A 94 15.47 4.54 1.49
N ALA A 95 15.78 5.12 2.66
CA ALA A 95 16.29 4.37 3.81
C ALA A 95 15.26 3.38 4.40
N GLY A 96 13.96 3.62 4.19
CA GLY A 96 12.87 2.74 4.62
C GLY A 96 12.51 1.66 3.60
N ALA A 97 12.70 1.91 2.29
CA ALA A 97 12.41 0.97 1.21
C ALA A 97 13.50 -0.12 1.04
N ALA A 98 14.69 0.08 1.60
CA ALA A 98 15.79 -0.87 1.60
C ALA A 98 15.75 -1.90 2.76
N ARG A 99 14.62 -1.98 3.50
CA ARG A 99 14.41 -2.90 4.63
C ARG A 99 13.23 -3.83 4.39
#